data_AF-A0ABD5YFF5-F1
#
_entry.id   AF-A0ABD5YFF5-F1
#
_cell.length_a   1.000
_cell.length_b   1.000
_cell.length_c   1.000
_cell.angle_alpha   90.00
_cell.angle_beta   90.00
_cell.angle_gamma   90.00
#
_symmetry.space_group_name_H-M   'P 1'
#
loop_
_entity.id
_entity.type
_entity.pdbx_description
1 polymer ?
#
loop_
_entity_poly.entity_id
_entity_poly.type
_entity_poly.pdbx_seq_one_letter_code
_entity_poly.pdbx_strand_id
1 'polypeptide(L)'
;MNPLVGADDAELIRRLLERANQRGIGGEGTEVQADDIEEAGSETRTILGQEIEVSILETTIDAEVGGGDQSESVEDVPVFLYVATVQHEEDVVALVGIHPTAVDARNSVLSLMEQVEHPSSA
;
A
#
# COMPACT_ATOMS: atom_id res chain seq x y z
N MET A 1 23.29 2.03 8.71
CA MET A 1 22.14 1.72 9.58
C MET A 1 20.90 1.97 8.73
N ASN A 2 20.08 0.94 8.50
CA ASN A 2 18.91 1.04 7.63
C ASN A 2 17.76 1.72 8.41
N PRO A 3 17.26 2.88 7.98
CA PRO A 3 16.16 3.57 8.68
C PRO A 3 14.80 2.86 8.58
N LEU A 4 14.71 1.79 7.80
CA LEU A 4 13.52 0.94 7.64
C LEU A 4 13.47 -0.19 8.67
N VAL A 5 14.54 -0.42 9.43
CA VAL A 5 14.59 -1.45 10.48
C VAL A 5 14.20 -0.79 11.80
N GLY A 6 12.95 -0.98 12.23
CA GLY A 6 12.48 -0.67 13.58
C GLY A 6 11.67 0.62 13.74
N ALA A 7 11.03 1.12 12.69
CA ALA A 7 9.97 2.12 12.82
C ALA A 7 8.61 1.39 12.74
N ASP A 8 7.66 1.77 13.60
CA ASP A 8 6.28 1.27 13.54
C ASP A 8 5.74 1.42 12.10
N ASP A 9 5.26 0.33 11.51
CA ASP A 9 4.95 0.21 10.08
C ASP A 9 3.98 1.29 9.58
N ALA A 10 3.06 1.73 10.45
CA ALA A 10 2.17 2.86 10.17
C ALA A 10 2.91 4.19 9.94
N GLU A 11 3.98 4.48 10.68
CA GLU A 11 4.76 5.70 10.52
C GLU A 11 5.66 5.65 9.28
N LEU A 12 6.13 4.46 8.90
CA LEU A 12 6.82 4.24 7.63
C LEU A 12 5.88 4.45 6.44
N ILE A 13 4.66 3.93 6.51
CA ILE A 13 3.64 4.09 5.47
C ILE A 13 3.20 5.54 5.36
N ARG A 14 3.00 6.24 6.48
CA ARG A 14 2.71 7.68 6.48
C ARG A 14 3.82 8.47 5.80
N ARG A 15 5.09 8.21 6.14
CA ARG A 15 6.25 8.86 5.50
C ARG A 15 6.40 8.50 4.03
N LEU A 16 6.07 7.28 3.62
CA LEU A 16 6.13 6.85 2.22
C LEU A 16 5.00 7.50 1.40
N LEU A 17 3.78 7.55 1.94
CA LEU A 17 2.64 8.23 1.35
C LEU A 17 2.87 9.74 1.25
N GLU A 18 3.40 10.37 2.30
CA GLU A 18 3.81 11.78 2.29
C GLU A 18 4.85 12.05 1.19
N ARG A 19 5.81 11.14 1.00
CA ARG A 19 6.82 11.26 -0.07
C ARG A 19 6.26 10.99 -1.46
N ALA A 20 5.32 10.06 -1.60
CA ALA A 20 4.67 9.76 -2.87
C ALA A 20 3.77 10.93 -3.31
N ASN A 21 3.02 11.51 -2.36
CA ASN A 21 2.22 12.72 -2.56
C ASN A 21 3.11 13.92 -2.94
N GLN A 22 4.22 14.13 -2.23
CA GLN A 22 5.22 15.17 -2.58
C GLN A 22 5.89 14.96 -3.94
N ARG A 23 5.87 13.73 -4.49
CA ARG A 23 6.51 13.39 -5.77
C ARG A 23 5.51 13.24 -6.91
N GLY A 24 4.22 13.43 -6.67
CA GLY A 24 3.16 13.36 -7.69
C GLY A 24 2.98 11.98 -8.31
N ILE A 25 3.42 10.91 -7.63
CA ILE A 25 3.24 9.52 -8.07
C ILE A 25 1.81 9.10 -7.73
N GLY A 26 0.85 9.69 -8.43
CA GLY A 26 -0.59 9.51 -8.24
C GLY A 26 -1.43 10.09 -9.37
N GLY A 27 -0.85 10.91 -10.25
CA GLY A 27 -1.61 11.73 -11.19
C GLY A 27 -2.10 13.01 -10.51
N GLU A 28 -2.32 14.07 -11.28
CA GLU A 28 -2.93 15.30 -10.79
C GLU A 28 -4.32 14.98 -10.19
N GLY A 29 -4.47 15.15 -8.87
CA GLY A 29 -5.76 15.04 -8.17
C GLY A 29 -5.98 13.82 -7.28
N THR A 30 -4.98 12.97 -7.02
CA THR A 30 -5.12 11.88 -6.02
C THR A 30 -4.51 12.32 -4.69
N GLU A 31 -5.34 12.92 -3.83
CA GLU A 31 -4.99 13.19 -2.43
C GLU A 31 -5.35 11.96 -1.59
N VAL A 32 -4.34 11.22 -1.11
CA VAL A 32 -4.55 10.16 -0.11
C VAL A 32 -4.53 10.82 1.26
N GLN A 33 -5.70 10.96 1.89
CA GLN A 33 -5.83 11.53 3.23
C GLN A 33 -5.22 10.56 4.25
N ALA A 34 -3.96 10.80 4.64
CA ALA A 34 -3.20 9.94 5.55
C ALA A 34 -3.67 10.02 7.03
N ASP A 35 -4.63 10.89 7.34
CA ASP A 35 -5.19 11.09 8.67
C ASP A 35 -6.29 10.07 9.04
N ASP A 36 -6.88 9.38 8.05
CA ASP A 36 -7.91 8.35 8.21
C ASP A 36 -7.37 6.93 7.91
N ILE A 37 -6.08 6.70 8.15
CA ILE A 37 -5.47 5.37 8.03
C ILE A 37 -5.50 4.69 9.40
N GLU A 38 -6.33 3.66 9.54
CA GLU A 38 -6.45 2.86 10.75
C GLU A 38 -5.77 1.50 10.57
N GLU A 39 -5.12 0.99 11.62
CA GLU A 39 -4.54 -0.36 11.60
C GLU A 39 -5.66 -1.41 11.76
N ALA A 40 -5.87 -2.21 10.72
CA ALA A 40 -6.86 -3.29 10.72
C ALA A 40 -6.25 -4.64 11.15
N GLY A 41 -4.92 -4.76 11.11
CA GLY A 41 -4.16 -5.89 11.64
C GLY A 41 -2.91 -6.18 10.82
N SER A 42 -2.34 -7.37 11.02
CA SER A 42 -1.19 -7.84 10.23
C SER A 42 -1.27 -9.35 9.98
N GLU A 43 -0.60 -9.80 8.91
CA GLU A 43 -0.53 -11.21 8.50
C GLU A 43 0.89 -11.57 8.07
N THR A 44 1.46 -12.63 8.64
CA THR A 44 2.76 -13.16 8.18
C THR A 44 2.57 -14.00 6.92
N ARG A 45 3.34 -13.72 5.87
CA ARG A 45 3.32 -14.42 4.58
C ARG A 45 4.73 -14.73 4.11
N THR A 46 4.88 -15.80 3.33
CA THR A 46 6.17 -16.12 2.70
C THR A 46 6.27 -15.43 1.35
N ILE A 47 7.12 -14.42 1.24
CA ILE A 47 7.30 -13.59 0.05
C ILE A 47 8.77 -13.61 -0.34
N LEU A 48 9.08 -13.90 -1.60
CA LEU A 48 10.45 -14.08 -2.10
C LEU A 48 11.31 -15.02 -1.21
N GLY A 49 10.67 -16.06 -0.66
CA GLY A 49 11.31 -17.05 0.22
C GLY A 49 11.58 -16.58 1.66
N GLN A 50 11.11 -15.40 2.06
CA GLN A 50 11.27 -14.84 3.39
C GLN A 50 9.91 -14.72 4.11
N GLU A 51 9.88 -14.94 5.43
CA GLU A 51 8.70 -14.64 6.24
C GLU A 51 8.62 -13.12 6.45
N ILE A 52 7.60 -12.50 5.86
CA ILE A 52 7.38 -11.06 5.88
C ILE A 52 6.04 -10.78 6.53
N GLU A 53 6.01 -9.80 7.43
CA GLU A 53 4.75 -9.28 7.96
C GLU A 53 4.12 -8.34 6.94
N VAL A 54 2.85 -8.60 6.61
CA VAL A 54 2.02 -7.75 5.77
C VAL A 54 1.11 -6.97 6.69
N SER A 55 1.30 -5.65 6.77
CA SER A 55 0.41 -4.75 7.52
C SER A 55 -0.87 -4.53 6.71
N ILE A 56 -2.01 -4.62 7.38
CA ILE A 56 -3.34 -4.38 6.82
C ILE A 56 -3.88 -3.09 7.45
N LEU A 57 -4.16 -2.13 6.59
CA LEU A 57 -4.66 -0.82 6.96
C LEU A 57 -6.05 -0.63 6.35
N GLU A 58 -6.94 0.04 7.07
CA GLU A 58 -8.21 0.51 6.55
C GLU A 58 -8.10 2.01 6.28
N THR A 59 -8.58 2.45 5.12
CA THR A 59 -8.65 3.88 4.80
C THR A 59 -9.72 4.14 3.76
N THR A 60 -9.97 5.43 3.49
CA THR A 60 -10.93 5.88 2.49
C THR A 60 -10.15 6.55 1.36
N ILE A 61 -10.49 6.23 0.10
CA ILE A 61 -9.90 6.89 -1.06
C ILE A 61 -10.93 7.80 -1.70
N ASP A 62 -10.61 9.09 -1.76
CA ASP A 62 -11.28 10.07 -2.60
C ASP A 62 -10.84 9.87 -4.06
N ALA A 63 -11.79 9.56 -4.93
CA ALA A 63 -11.54 9.51 -6.37
C ALA A 63 -11.98 10.83 -7.02
N GLU A 64 -11.13 11.85 -7.01
CA GLU A 64 -11.32 13.00 -7.91
C GLU A 64 -10.96 12.60 -9.34
N VAL A 65 -11.96 12.26 -10.15
CA VAL A 65 -11.73 11.99 -11.59
C VAL A 65 -11.56 13.34 -12.31
N GLY A 66 -10.32 13.82 -12.40
CA GLY A 66 -9.96 14.98 -13.20
C GLY A 66 -10.14 14.71 -14.70
N GLY A 67 -11.31 15.02 -15.25
CA GLY A 67 -11.63 14.71 -16.64
C GLY A 67 -12.85 15.39 -17.24
N GLY A 68 -12.88 16.74 -17.23
CA GLY A 68 -13.71 17.55 -18.14
C GLY A 68 -15.11 17.94 -17.64
N ASP A 69 -15.34 19.25 -17.51
CA ASP A 69 -16.59 20.06 -17.36
C ASP A 69 -17.76 19.55 -16.48
N GLN A 70 -17.64 18.40 -15.83
CA GLN A 70 -18.62 17.87 -14.88
C GLN A 70 -17.85 17.32 -13.68
N SER A 71 -17.65 18.17 -12.67
CA SER A 71 -17.19 17.74 -11.35
C SER A 71 -18.31 16.96 -10.67
N GLU A 72 -18.45 15.68 -11.00
CA GLU A 72 -19.20 14.74 -10.17
C GLU A 72 -18.22 14.22 -9.12
N SER A 73 -18.35 14.73 -7.89
CA SER A 73 -17.67 14.18 -6.73
C SER A 73 -18.09 12.72 -6.59
N VAL A 74 -17.15 11.80 -6.77
CA VAL A 74 -17.40 10.38 -6.50
C VAL A 74 -17.45 10.21 -4.98
N GLU A 75 -18.43 9.47 -4.48
CA GLU A 75 -18.52 9.15 -3.05
C GLU A 75 -17.25 8.41 -2.59
N ASP A 76 -16.76 8.81 -1.44
CA ASP A 76 -15.71 8.17 -0.66
C ASP A 76 -15.80 6.63 -0.66
N VAL A 77 -14.74 5.95 -1.09
CA VAL A 77 -14.71 4.49 -1.13
C VAL A 77 -13.79 3.94 -0.03
N PRO A 78 -14.33 3.22 0.98
CA PRO A 78 -13.51 2.55 1.98
C PRO A 78 -12.78 1.36 1.36
N VAL A 79 -11.50 1.23 1.66
CA VAL A 79 -10.58 0.21 1.15
C VAL A 79 -9.70 -0.36 2.25
N PHE A 80 -9.24 -1.60 2.03
CA PHE A 80 -8.12 -2.16 2.76
C PHE A 80 -6.83 -2.04 1.93
N LEU A 81 -5.76 -1.54 2.55
CA LEU A 81 -4.41 -1.51 2.03
C LEU A 81 -3.58 -2.59 2.70
N TYR A 82 -2.83 -3.33 1.90
CA TYR A 82 -1.90 -4.35 2.33
C TYR A 82 -0.51 -3.85 1.98
N VAL A 83 0.37 -3.70 2.95
CA VAL A 83 1.72 -3.18 2.72
C VAL A 83 2.74 -4.14 3.31
N ALA A 84 3.75 -4.46 2.51
CA ALA A 84 4.89 -5.25 2.95
C ALA A 84 6.18 -4.74 2.30
N THR A 85 7.28 -4.82 3.02
CA THR A 85 8.61 -4.53 2.48
C THR A 85 9.51 -5.73 2.66
N VAL A 86 10.14 -6.16 1.57
CA VAL A 86 11.02 -7.33 1.53
C VAL A 86 12.37 -6.90 0.96
N GLN A 87 13.45 -7.30 1.63
CA GLN A 87 14.81 -7.09 1.13
C GLN A 87 15.23 -8.33 0.35
N HIS A 88 15.38 -8.17 -0.97
CA HIS A 88 15.79 -9.23 -1.87
C HIS A 88 17.13 -8.85 -2.48
N GLU A 89 18.19 -9.50 -1.99
CA GLU A 89 19.59 -9.20 -2.35
C GLU A 89 20.00 -7.75 -2.07
N GLU A 90 20.34 -6.97 -3.10
CA GLU A 90 20.69 -5.55 -3.00
C GLU A 90 19.47 -4.61 -3.15
N ASP A 91 18.31 -5.16 -3.50
CA ASP A 91 17.07 -4.42 -3.71
C ASP A 91 16.14 -4.47 -2.49
N VAL A 92 15.32 -3.42 -2.37
CA VAL A 92 14.20 -3.37 -1.44
C VAL A 92 12.93 -3.28 -2.26
N VAL A 93 12.09 -4.30 -2.15
CA VAL A 93 10.82 -4.38 -2.87
C VAL A 93 9.71 -4.01 -1.89
N ALA A 94 8.91 -3.01 -2.26
CA ALA A 94 7.69 -2.67 -1.55
C ALA A 94 6.49 -3.25 -2.32
N LEU A 95 5.62 -3.94 -1.58
CA LEU A 95 4.41 -4.57 -2.09
C LEU A 95 3.21 -3.81 -1.54
N VAL A 96 2.30 -3.43 -2.43
CA VAL A 96 1.07 -2.73 -2.09
C VAL A 96 -0.10 -3.43 -2.77
N GLY A 97 -1.05 -3.90 -1.96
CA GLY A 97 -2.33 -4.45 -2.43
C GLY A 97 -3.47 -3.60 -1.92
N ILE A 98 -4.50 -3.40 -2.74
CA ILE A 98 -5.64 -2.56 -2.38
C ILE A 98 -6.92 -3.26 -2.83
N HIS A 99 -7.94 -3.32 -1.97
CA HIS A 99 -9.29 -3.69 -2.40
C HIS A 99 -10.37 -2.96 -1.59
N PRO A 100 -11.56 -2.70 -2.15
CA PRO A 100 -12.69 -2.14 -1.40
C PRO A 100 -13.11 -3.04 -0.24
N THR A 101 -13.53 -2.45 0.88
CA THR A 101 -14.05 -3.20 2.04
C THR A 101 -15.35 -3.94 1.71
N ALA A 102 -16.09 -3.48 0.69
CA ALA A 102 -17.29 -4.12 0.17
C ALA A 102 -17.03 -5.50 -0.48
N VAL A 103 -15.77 -5.85 -0.79
CA VAL A 103 -15.39 -7.11 -1.43
C VAL A 103 -14.43 -7.88 -0.53
N ASP A 104 -14.76 -9.14 -0.23
CA ASP A 104 -13.86 -10.03 0.48
C ASP A 104 -12.79 -10.61 -0.48
N ALA A 105 -11.73 -9.83 -0.69
CA ALA A 105 -10.60 -10.20 -1.55
C ALA A 105 -9.29 -10.42 -0.78
N ARG A 106 -9.32 -10.36 0.56
CA ARG A 106 -8.14 -10.42 1.43
C ARG A 106 -7.19 -11.56 1.09
N ASN A 107 -7.70 -12.80 1.09
CA ASN A 107 -6.87 -13.97 0.81
C ASN A 107 -6.32 -13.95 -0.61
N SER A 108 -7.09 -13.45 -1.58
CA SER A 108 -6.64 -13.36 -2.97
C SER A 108 -5.48 -12.38 -3.11
N VAL A 109 -5.55 -11.22 -2.46
CA VAL A 109 -4.48 -10.22 -2.47
C VAL A 109 -3.23 -10.76 -1.79
N LEU A 110 -3.35 -11.37 -0.61
CA LEU A 110 -2.22 -11.97 0.11
C LEU A 110 -1.56 -13.08 -0.72
N SER A 111 -2.36 -13.95 -1.35
CA SER A 111 -1.83 -14.99 -2.24
C SER A 111 -1.13 -14.42 -3.49
N LEU A 112 -1.56 -13.27 -4.01
CA LEU A 112 -0.84 -12.61 -5.10
C LEU A 112 0.50 -12.04 -4.63
N MET A 113 0.57 -11.49 -3.42
CA MET A 113 1.83 -11.01 -2.84
C MET A 113 2.84 -12.15 -2.64
N GLU A 114 2.39 -13.32 -2.22
CA GLU A 114 3.24 -14.52 -2.06
C GLU A 114 3.84 -15.01 -3.39
N GLN A 115 3.17 -14.72 -4.51
CA GLN A 115 3.57 -15.15 -5.84
C GLN A 115 4.46 -14.14 -6.57
N VAL A 116 4.82 -13.02 -5.94
CA VAL A 116 5.69 -12.03 -6.59
C VAL A 116 7.08 -12.63 -6.84
N GLU A 117 7.57 -12.43 -8.06
CA GLU A 117 8.92 -12.77 -8.47
C GLU A 117 9.68 -11.47 -8.75
N HIS A 118 10.88 -11.35 -8.17
CA HIS A 118 11.79 -10.24 -8.43
C HIS A 118 13.06 -10.80 -9.07
N PRO A 119 13.45 -10.36 -10.29
CA PRO A 119 14.66 -10.86 -10.92
C PRO A 119 15.86 -10.48 -10.06
N SER A 120 16.72 -11.46 -9.79
CA SER A 120 18.02 -11.22 -9.17
C SER A 120 18.96 -10.65 -10.23
N SER A 121 19.45 -9.43 -10.02
CA SER A 121 20.52 -8.90 -10.86
C SER A 121 21.85 -9.36 -10.24
N ALA A 122 22.49 -10.36 -10.85
CA ALA A 122 23.79 -10.88 -10.46
C ALA A 122 24.97 -10.00 -10.93
#